data_AF-A0A4U0WZC5-F1
#
_entry.id   AF-A0A4U0WZC5-F1
#
_cell.length_a   1.000
_cell.length_b   1.000
_cell.length_c   1.000
_cell.angle_alpha   90.00
_cell.angle_beta   90.00
_cell.angle_gamma   90.00
#
_symmetry.space_group_name_H-M   'P 1'
#
loop_
_entity.id
_entity.type
_entity.pdbx_description
1 polymer ?
#
loop_
_entity_poly.entity_id
_entity_poly.type
_entity_poly.pdbx_seq_one_letter_code
_entity_poly.pdbx_strand_id
1 'polypeptide(L)'
;MSSPETYWQLEKDFYTLTADHDLVIRVIEHAPLSRFESMGSGVGSGVGSGSGVGSGSGSGEGGGDGDGQGDGNMGAPRVVTESVAVKVLEFKVARGVFATSSTYFAKRLSEDNNNNDNNNNNNSNKDTLEIHTAHATALTVWLKISHSVADTDASTTHHITLTDIWHMLAVARKYGFHTRCADAKAWFAGWYAVHSQPPPPPPQQQQPQQGQGQGRGTPLDYRAHQKLLLPCYAFDHAGGFRAATRYLVYRSMGAIQDREPVGFFEEKQEVVEEQGGVMGVDPEILAQLNAAKARLKRVLHRGLYRPVEALVRHGDCRCRGEVLWAYENLLTRQGCWPLETAWGGGATSVEAFLRRLERIPGQVAQPRTCGGRVCTFGFGDVVGRVRVDVMGLFDGLCLDCMASSTPNFPSSEGQTDDFYWSKPTWYFSFLGDRGKMQQWVEERREIRQGTGYRYHGGDERYGRSAAGGL
;
A
#
# COMPACT_ATOMS: atom_id res chain seq x y z
N MET A 1 -33.28 34.32 -22.39
CA MET A 1 -33.44 33.38 -21.27
C MET A 1 -32.17 33.43 -20.45
N SER A 2 -32.19 34.20 -19.37
CA SER A 2 -31.08 34.38 -18.43
C SER A 2 -30.83 33.04 -17.71
N SER A 3 -29.57 32.59 -17.72
CA SER A 3 -29.13 31.43 -16.94
C SER A 3 -29.46 31.66 -15.45
N PRO A 4 -30.00 30.69 -14.72
CA PRO A 4 -30.23 30.85 -13.28
C PRO A 4 -28.87 31.02 -12.59
N GLU A 5 -28.63 32.20 -12.01
CA GLU A 5 -27.52 32.43 -11.10
C GLU A 5 -27.66 31.46 -9.92
N THR A 6 -26.82 30.43 -9.91
CA THR A 6 -26.78 29.45 -8.83
C THR A 6 -26.10 30.15 -7.65
N TYR A 7 -26.89 30.60 -6.67
CA TYR A 7 -26.37 31.15 -5.41
C TYR A 7 -25.72 30.00 -4.63
N TRP A 8 -24.40 29.98 -4.57
CA TRP A 8 -23.64 29.06 -3.71
C TRP A 8 -23.82 29.51 -2.25
N GLN A 9 -24.61 28.77 -1.47
CA GLN A 9 -24.64 28.94 -0.01
C GLN A 9 -23.43 28.21 0.58
N LEU A 10 -22.54 28.96 1.23
CA LEU A 10 -21.41 28.41 1.98
C LEU A 10 -21.93 27.70 3.22
N GLU A 11 -21.69 26.39 3.34
CA GLU A 11 -21.91 25.66 4.58
C GLU A 11 -20.89 26.14 5.62
N LYS A 12 -21.41 26.60 6.78
CA LYS A 12 -20.58 27.07 7.90
C LYS A 12 -20.90 26.28 9.17
N ASP A 13 -19.95 25.46 9.61
CA ASP A 13 -20.05 24.76 10.89
C ASP A 13 -19.01 25.30 11.89
N PHE A 14 -19.36 25.26 13.17
CA PHE A 14 -18.52 25.72 14.27
C PHE A 14 -18.28 24.60 15.27
N TYR A 15 -17.02 24.39 15.62
CA TYR A 15 -16.58 23.36 16.55
C TYR A 15 -15.72 23.98 17.66
N THR A 16 -15.96 23.58 18.91
CA THR A 16 -15.10 23.92 20.05
C THR A 16 -14.44 22.65 20.56
N LEU A 17 -13.15 22.48 20.30
CA LEU A 17 -12.41 21.26 20.68
C LEU A 17 -11.88 21.31 22.11
N THR A 18 -11.70 22.51 22.68
CA THR A 18 -11.27 22.71 24.05
C THR A 18 -11.93 23.97 24.64
N ALA A 19 -12.21 23.95 25.94
CA ALA A 19 -12.72 25.12 26.66
C ALA A 19 -11.66 26.24 26.69
N ASP A 20 -10.39 25.88 26.87
CA ASP A 20 -9.24 26.79 26.99
C ASP A 20 -8.60 27.07 25.62
N HIS A 21 -9.42 27.53 24.67
CA HIS A 21 -8.95 27.83 23.32
C HIS A 21 -8.31 29.22 23.24
N ASP A 22 -7.17 29.30 22.56
CA ASP A 22 -6.40 30.52 22.28
C ASP A 22 -6.07 30.66 20.77
N LEU A 23 -6.67 29.80 19.94
CA LEU A 23 -6.56 29.82 18.50
C LEU A 23 -7.89 29.37 17.85
N VAL A 24 -8.30 30.10 16.81
CA VAL A 24 -9.40 29.79 15.90
C VAL A 24 -8.79 29.35 14.58
N ILE A 25 -9.12 28.16 14.11
CA ILE A 25 -8.72 27.66 12.79
C ILE A 25 -9.91 27.70 11.87
N ARG A 26 -9.78 28.38 10.73
CA ARG A 26 -10.77 28.35 9.64
C ARG A 26 -10.27 27.44 8.54
N VAL A 27 -10.90 26.29 8.39
CA VAL A 27 -10.64 25.37 7.28
C VAL A 27 -11.60 25.71 6.15
N ILE A 28 -11.04 26.13 5.02
CA ILE A 28 -11.79 26.56 3.84
C ILE A 28 -11.58 25.51 2.76
N GLU A 29 -12.65 24.78 2.46
CA GLU A 29 -12.68 23.77 1.41
C GLU A 29 -12.91 24.43 0.06
N HIS A 30 -12.07 24.11 -0.92
CA HIS A 30 -12.23 24.60 -2.28
C HIS A 30 -12.65 23.47 -3.22
N ALA A 31 -13.60 23.75 -4.10
CA ALA A 31 -13.92 22.88 -5.23
C ALA A 31 -13.41 23.50 -6.54
N PRO A 32 -12.88 22.69 -7.47
CA PRO A 32 -12.49 23.18 -8.78
C PRO A 32 -13.74 23.62 -9.56
N LEU A 33 -13.73 24.84 -10.08
CA LEU A 33 -14.68 25.28 -11.10
C LEU A 33 -14.19 24.76 -12.45
N SER A 34 -14.78 23.68 -12.94
CA SER A 34 -14.61 23.29 -14.35
C SER A 34 -15.42 24.25 -15.23
N ARG A 35 -14.83 25.37 -15.65
CA ARG A 35 -15.37 26.20 -16.73
C ARG A 35 -14.94 25.59 -18.06
N PHE A 36 -15.87 25.02 -18.81
CA PHE A 36 -15.65 24.75 -20.22
C PHE A 36 -15.72 26.09 -20.95
N GLU A 37 -14.56 26.69 -21.23
CA GLU A 37 -14.51 27.76 -22.22
C GLU A 37 -14.87 27.15 -23.57
N SER A 38 -16.06 27.49 -24.05
CA SER A 38 -16.47 27.24 -25.43
C SER A 38 -15.46 27.94 -26.34
N MET A 39 -14.52 27.20 -26.91
CA MET A 39 -13.71 27.71 -28.01
C MET A 39 -14.65 28.01 -29.17
N GLY A 40 -14.90 29.30 -29.40
CA GLY A 40 -15.59 29.76 -30.58
C GLY A 40 -14.87 29.21 -31.82
N SER A 41 -15.57 28.37 -32.59
CA SER A 41 -15.12 27.89 -33.88
C SER A 41 -14.92 29.06 -34.84
N GLY A 42 -13.69 29.58 -34.89
CA GLY A 42 -13.25 30.54 -35.89
C GLY A 42 -12.71 29.79 -37.10
N VAL A 43 -13.58 29.47 -38.06
CA VAL A 43 -13.16 28.92 -39.36
C VAL A 43 -12.53 30.05 -40.17
N GLY A 44 -11.20 30.15 -40.16
CA GLY A 44 -10.44 31.09 -40.97
C GLY A 44 -10.03 30.45 -42.30
N SER A 45 -10.69 30.82 -43.40
CA SER A 45 -10.28 30.44 -44.76
C SER A 45 -9.14 31.33 -45.24
N GLY A 46 -7.91 30.85 -45.17
CA GLY A 46 -6.73 31.50 -45.76
C GLY A 46 -6.40 30.90 -47.12
N VAL A 47 -6.50 31.70 -48.18
CA VAL A 47 -6.03 31.33 -49.53
C VAL A 47 -4.58 31.81 -49.66
N GLY A 48 -3.62 30.88 -49.66
CA GLY A 48 -2.20 31.17 -49.82
C GLY A 48 -1.74 30.95 -51.27
N SER A 49 -1.26 32.01 -51.93
CA SER A 49 -0.62 31.95 -53.25
C SER A 49 0.90 31.85 -53.07
N GLY A 50 1.49 30.67 -53.29
CA GLY A 50 2.93 30.46 -53.28
C GLY A 50 3.51 30.45 -54.69
N SER A 51 4.47 31.33 -54.98
CA SER A 51 5.27 31.31 -56.21
C SER A 51 6.66 30.72 -55.90
N GLY A 52 6.93 29.51 -56.42
CA GLY A 52 8.25 28.88 -56.35
C GLY A 52 8.95 28.91 -57.70
N VAL A 53 10.21 29.37 -57.73
CA VAL A 53 11.07 29.38 -58.93
C VAL A 53 12.04 28.19 -58.82
N GLY A 54 11.89 27.21 -59.70
CA GLY A 54 12.76 26.03 -59.78
C GLY A 54 13.91 26.21 -60.77
N SER A 55 15.09 25.73 -60.43
CA SER A 55 16.20 25.49 -61.37
C SER A 55 16.76 24.12 -61.08
N GLY A 56 16.39 23.14 -61.91
CA GLY A 56 16.83 21.76 -61.79
C GLY A 56 16.48 20.99 -63.06
N SER A 57 17.50 20.59 -63.81
CA SER A 57 17.38 19.78 -65.01
C SER A 57 17.30 18.31 -64.61
N GLY A 58 16.14 17.70 -64.80
CA GLY A 58 15.93 16.28 -64.55
C GLY A 58 14.63 15.78 -65.16
N SER A 59 14.73 14.85 -66.09
CA SER A 59 13.60 14.14 -66.70
C SER A 59 13.11 13.07 -65.73
N GLY A 60 11.92 13.28 -65.17
CA GLY A 60 11.22 12.29 -64.37
C GLY A 60 9.72 12.62 -64.35
N GLU A 61 8.91 11.69 -64.83
CA GLU A 61 7.46 11.71 -64.63
C GLU A 61 7.18 11.28 -63.19
N GLY A 62 6.69 12.21 -62.37
CA GLY A 62 6.25 11.96 -61.00
C GLY A 62 4.96 12.70 -60.74
N GLY A 63 3.84 11.98 -60.69
CA GLY A 63 2.60 12.47 -60.10
C GLY A 63 2.77 12.49 -58.58
N GLY A 64 2.73 13.68 -57.99
CA GLY A 64 2.74 13.88 -56.54
C GLY A 64 1.51 14.68 -56.13
N ASP A 65 0.53 13.99 -55.56
CA ASP A 65 -0.54 14.62 -54.77
C ASP A 65 0.08 15.00 -53.42
N GLY A 66 0.34 16.30 -53.23
CA GLY A 66 0.88 16.85 -51.99
C GLY A 66 -0.22 17.31 -51.05
N ASP A 67 -0.69 16.42 -50.17
CA ASP A 67 -1.51 16.81 -49.02
C ASP A 67 -0.61 17.45 -47.95
N GLY A 68 -0.53 18.78 -47.98
CA GLY A 68 0.15 19.57 -46.95
C GLY A 68 -0.67 19.62 -45.66
N GLN A 69 -0.54 18.61 -44.79
CA GLN A 69 -0.97 18.70 -43.40
C GLN A 69 0.07 19.52 -42.63
N GLY A 70 -0.20 20.82 -42.47
CA GLY A 70 0.51 21.64 -41.52
C GLY A 70 0.11 21.25 -40.10
N ASP A 71 1.00 20.59 -39.37
CA ASP A 71 0.90 20.40 -37.92
C ASP A 71 1.06 21.77 -37.24
N GLY A 72 0.00 22.56 -37.27
CA GLY A 72 -0.18 23.69 -36.38
C GLY A 72 -0.25 23.13 -34.97
N ASN A 73 0.89 23.15 -34.27
CA ASN A 73 0.98 22.91 -32.84
C ASN A 73 0.14 23.97 -32.10
N MET A 74 -1.18 23.78 -32.09
CA MET A 74 -2.10 24.49 -31.23
C MET A 74 -1.72 24.04 -29.82
N GLY A 75 -0.90 24.85 -29.16
CA GLY A 75 -0.48 24.60 -27.78
C GLY A 75 -1.70 24.20 -26.97
N ALA A 76 -1.59 23.07 -26.25
CA ALA A 76 -2.70 22.50 -25.49
C ALA A 76 -3.39 23.60 -24.67
N PRO A 77 -4.73 23.68 -24.70
CA PRO A 77 -5.47 24.73 -24.02
C PRO A 77 -5.05 24.78 -22.56
N ARG A 78 -4.60 25.97 -22.13
CA ARG A 78 -4.20 26.23 -20.75
C ARG A 78 -5.46 26.31 -19.90
N VAL A 79 -5.84 25.19 -19.29
CA VAL A 79 -6.99 25.14 -18.37
C VAL A 79 -6.62 25.93 -17.12
N VAL A 80 -7.10 27.17 -17.02
CA VAL A 80 -7.08 27.93 -15.77
C VAL A 80 -8.17 27.33 -14.90
N THR A 81 -7.77 26.55 -13.89
CA THR A 81 -8.68 26.03 -12.88
C THR A 81 -8.89 27.10 -11.83
N GLU A 82 -9.97 27.86 -11.95
CA GLU A 82 -10.47 28.68 -10.83
C GLU A 82 -11.02 27.73 -9.75
N SER A 83 -10.78 28.02 -8.47
CA SER A 83 -11.34 27.27 -7.35
C SER A 83 -12.23 28.18 -6.51
N VAL A 84 -13.38 27.67 -6.06
CA VAL A 84 -14.31 28.43 -5.20
C VAL A 84 -14.44 27.74 -3.85
N ALA A 85 -14.49 28.55 -2.80
CA ALA A 85 -14.76 28.09 -1.45
C ALA A 85 -16.19 27.50 -1.38
N VAL A 86 -16.29 26.23 -1.03
CA VAL A 86 -17.57 25.50 -0.93
C VAL A 86 -17.99 25.27 0.52
N LYS A 87 -17.03 25.21 1.44
CA LYS A 87 -17.28 24.91 2.86
C LYS A 87 -16.30 25.67 3.75
N VAL A 88 -16.79 26.20 4.87
CA VAL A 88 -15.96 26.87 5.87
C VAL A 88 -16.23 26.26 7.23
N LEU A 89 -15.22 25.65 7.82
CA LEU A 89 -15.29 25.06 9.14
C LEU A 89 -14.45 25.88 10.11
N GLU A 90 -15.03 26.29 11.22
CA GLU A 90 -14.34 27.08 12.26
C GLU A 90 -14.11 26.23 13.51
N PHE A 91 -12.85 26.08 13.92
CA PHE A 91 -12.44 25.28 15.07
C PHE A 91 -11.76 26.15 16.12
N LYS A 92 -12.26 26.09 17.35
CA LYS A 92 -11.58 26.66 18.51
C LYS A 92 -10.68 25.60 19.15
N VAL A 93 -9.38 25.85 19.16
CA VAL A 93 -8.33 24.88 19.52
C VAL A 93 -7.31 25.48 20.50
N ALA A 94 -6.54 24.62 21.15
CA ALA A 94 -5.39 25.03 21.95
C ALA A 94 -4.14 25.06 21.05
N ARG A 95 -3.51 26.24 20.92
CA ARG A 95 -2.32 26.50 20.11
C ARG A 95 -1.17 25.56 20.47
N GLY A 96 -0.94 25.34 21.76
CA GLY A 96 0.14 24.44 22.23
C GLY A 96 -0.05 22.99 21.83
N VAL A 97 -1.29 22.48 21.90
CA VAL A 97 -1.64 21.11 21.48
C VAL A 97 -1.46 20.96 19.97
N PHE A 98 -1.98 21.93 19.20
CA PHE A 98 -1.90 21.94 17.75
C PHE A 98 -0.46 22.07 17.23
N ALA A 99 0.37 22.90 17.87
CA ALA A 99 1.80 23.00 17.57
C ALA A 99 2.54 21.69 17.90
N THR A 100 2.18 21.00 18.98
CA THR A 100 2.84 19.74 19.35
C THR A 100 2.47 18.59 18.41
N SER A 101 1.26 18.60 17.84
CA SER A 101 0.78 17.50 17.01
C SER A 101 1.28 17.57 15.54
N SER A 102 1.73 18.74 15.08
CA SER A 102 2.14 18.99 13.70
C SER A 102 3.45 19.78 13.62
N THR A 103 4.44 19.24 12.90
CA THR A 103 5.72 19.95 12.68
C THR A 103 5.56 21.20 11.82
N TYR A 104 4.64 21.18 10.85
CA TYR A 104 4.31 22.34 10.02
C TYR A 104 3.72 23.47 10.86
N PHE A 105 2.70 23.17 11.68
CA PHE A 105 2.04 24.18 12.50
C PHE A 105 2.93 24.65 13.65
N ALA A 106 3.79 23.79 14.22
CA ALA A 106 4.83 24.20 15.16
C ALA A 106 5.69 25.32 14.58
N LYS A 107 6.22 25.10 13.36
CA LYS A 107 7.05 26.09 12.67
C LYS A 107 6.26 27.35 12.36
N ARG A 108 5.08 27.21 11.73
CA ARG A 108 4.24 28.34 11.34
C ARG A 108 3.86 29.24 12.52
N LEU A 109 3.42 28.65 13.63
CA LEU A 109 3.03 29.39 14.83
C LEU A 109 4.23 30.04 15.54
N SER A 110 5.43 29.44 15.44
CA SER A 110 6.66 30.04 15.99
C SER A 110 7.16 31.24 15.18
N GLU A 111 7.05 31.19 13.85
CA GLU A 111 7.41 32.31 12.95
C GLU A 111 6.50 33.51 13.18
N ASP A 112 5.20 33.27 13.37
CA ASP A 112 4.22 34.31 13.68
C ASP A 112 4.51 34.99 15.04
N ASN A 113 5.09 34.27 16.01
CA ASN A 113 5.51 34.84 17.29
C ASN A 113 6.79 35.68 17.14
N ASN A 114 7.80 35.21 16.39
CA ASN A 114 9.09 35.90 16.25
C ASN A 114 9.01 37.20 15.42
N ASN A 115 8.12 37.28 14.44
CA ASN A 115 7.91 38.50 13.66
C ASN A 115 7.18 39.61 14.45
N ASN A 116 6.67 39.30 15.64
CA ASN A 116 5.80 40.17 16.43
C ASN A 116 6.58 41.11 17.38
N ASP A 117 7.78 40.73 17.82
CA ASP A 117 8.58 41.54 18.75
C ASP A 117 9.10 42.85 18.14
N ASN A 118 9.01 43.00 16.80
CA ASN A 118 9.49 44.17 16.08
C ASN A 118 8.41 45.14 15.59
N ASN A 119 7.11 44.88 15.79
CA ASN A 119 6.07 45.76 15.22
C ASN A 119 4.85 45.96 16.14
N ASN A 120 4.88 47.07 16.88
CA ASN A 120 3.96 47.42 17.96
C ASN A 120 2.62 48.05 17.47
N ASN A 121 2.04 47.58 16.36
CA ASN A 121 0.80 48.15 15.82
C ASN A 121 -0.31 47.10 15.58
N ASN A 122 -1.34 47.21 16.43
CA ASN A 122 -2.77 46.88 16.27
C ASN A 122 -3.22 45.46 15.85
N ASN A 123 -3.68 44.73 16.88
CA ASN A 123 -4.65 43.62 16.88
C ASN A 123 -5.85 43.85 15.93
N SER A 124 -6.26 42.85 15.14
CA SER A 124 -7.49 42.11 15.49
C SER A 124 -7.61 40.67 14.95
N ASN A 125 -6.64 40.12 14.21
CA ASN A 125 -6.74 38.80 13.57
C ASN A 125 -5.69 37.76 14.02
N LYS A 126 -5.00 38.00 15.14
CA LYS A 126 -3.83 37.19 15.59
C LYS A 126 -4.18 35.79 16.13
N ASP A 127 -5.46 35.56 16.42
CA ASP A 127 -5.97 34.28 16.92
C ASP A 127 -6.72 33.51 15.84
N THR A 128 -6.66 33.90 14.57
CA THR A 128 -7.31 33.15 13.48
C THR A 128 -6.29 32.68 12.44
N LEU A 129 -6.23 31.37 12.22
CA LEU A 129 -5.42 30.74 11.17
C LEU A 129 -6.34 30.19 10.07
N GLU A 130 -6.19 30.70 8.85
CA GLU A 130 -6.94 30.21 7.70
C GLU A 130 -6.14 29.13 6.95
N ILE A 131 -6.76 27.98 6.71
CA ILE A 131 -6.18 26.83 6.02
C ILE A 131 -7.07 26.49 4.83
N HIS A 132 -6.50 26.59 3.64
CA HIS A 132 -7.17 26.17 2.41
C HIS A 132 -6.78 24.73 2.07
N THR A 133 -7.78 23.87 1.83
CA THR A 133 -7.52 22.46 1.48
C THR A 133 -8.67 21.88 0.69
N ALA A 134 -8.38 20.94 -0.21
CA ALA A 134 -9.41 20.13 -0.86
C ALA A 134 -10.03 19.05 0.06
N HIS A 135 -9.47 18.83 1.25
CA HIS A 135 -9.80 17.68 2.12
C HIS A 135 -10.16 18.13 3.54
N ALA A 136 -11.17 19.00 3.67
CA ALA A 136 -11.54 19.60 4.96
C ALA A 136 -11.95 18.55 6.02
N THR A 137 -12.63 17.47 5.60
CA THR A 137 -12.99 16.34 6.47
C THR A 137 -11.74 15.68 7.07
N ALA A 138 -10.71 15.42 6.27
CA ALA A 138 -9.48 14.78 6.73
C ALA A 138 -8.73 15.64 7.76
N LEU A 139 -8.65 16.95 7.52
CA LEU A 139 -8.05 17.89 8.47
C LEU A 139 -8.86 18.00 9.76
N THR A 140 -10.20 18.00 9.66
CA THR A 140 -11.10 17.98 10.82
C THR A 140 -10.83 16.79 11.73
N VAL A 141 -10.63 15.60 11.15
CA VAL A 141 -10.31 14.40 11.93
C VAL A 141 -8.95 14.54 12.62
N TRP A 142 -7.92 15.07 11.94
CA TRP A 142 -6.62 15.35 12.58
C TRP A 142 -6.71 16.35 13.74
N LEU A 143 -7.54 17.38 13.61
CA LEU A 143 -7.77 18.34 14.70
C LEU A 143 -8.41 17.65 15.91
N LYS A 144 -9.40 16.77 15.69
CA LYS A 144 -10.02 15.96 16.76
C LYS A 144 -9.01 15.01 17.42
N ILE A 145 -8.26 14.25 16.62
CA ILE A 145 -7.22 13.32 17.10
C ILE A 145 -6.19 14.06 17.95
N SER A 146 -5.73 15.23 17.49
CA SER A 146 -4.71 16.02 18.19
C SER A 146 -5.16 16.50 19.57
N HIS A 147 -6.46 16.73 19.76
CA HIS A 147 -7.04 17.19 21.02
C HIS A 147 -7.59 16.05 21.87
N SER A 148 -7.34 14.79 21.49
CA SER A 148 -7.91 13.59 22.12
C SER A 148 -9.43 13.69 22.32
N VAL A 149 -10.11 14.42 21.43
CA VAL A 149 -11.56 14.54 21.45
C VAL A 149 -12.09 13.22 20.94
N ALA A 150 -12.64 12.40 21.84
CA ALA A 150 -13.35 11.20 21.46
C ALA A 150 -14.38 11.60 20.39
N ASP A 151 -14.51 10.81 19.32
CA ASP A 151 -15.70 10.89 18.46
C ASP A 151 -16.88 10.45 19.35
N THR A 152 -17.44 11.39 20.11
CA THR A 152 -18.59 11.19 20.98
C THR A 152 -19.82 10.83 20.17
N ASP A 153 -19.81 11.19 18.89
CA ASP A 153 -20.76 10.77 17.90
C ASP A 153 -20.20 9.61 17.08
N ALA A 154 -20.64 8.40 17.40
CA ALA A 154 -20.39 7.23 16.56
C ALA A 154 -20.75 7.49 15.08
N SER A 155 -21.70 8.40 14.82
CA SER A 155 -22.09 8.83 13.47
C SER A 155 -20.92 9.38 12.65
N THR A 156 -20.03 10.22 13.20
CA THR A 156 -18.91 10.79 12.42
C THR A 156 -17.90 9.71 12.03
N THR A 157 -17.52 8.83 12.95
CA THR A 157 -16.63 7.69 12.65
C THR A 157 -17.24 6.69 11.66
N HIS A 158 -18.56 6.53 11.64
CA HIS A 158 -19.26 5.62 10.71
C HIS A 158 -19.33 6.15 9.27
N HIS A 159 -19.16 7.46 9.06
CA HIS A 159 -19.18 8.08 7.74
C HIS A 159 -17.81 8.15 7.08
N ILE A 160 -16.71 7.97 7.84
CA ILE A 160 -15.35 8.04 7.30
C ILE A 160 -15.09 6.78 6.46
N THR A 161 -14.95 6.99 5.15
CA THR A 161 -14.66 5.91 4.21
C THR A 161 -13.17 5.58 4.18
N LEU A 162 -12.83 4.45 3.56
CA LEU A 162 -11.41 4.12 3.31
C LEU A 162 -10.72 5.17 2.43
N THR A 163 -11.45 5.84 1.53
CA THR A 163 -10.91 6.95 0.73
C THR A 163 -10.54 8.14 1.61
N ASP A 164 -11.39 8.47 2.59
CA ASP A 164 -11.12 9.57 3.52
C ASP A 164 -9.88 9.32 4.37
N ILE A 165 -9.60 8.07 4.73
CA ILE A 165 -8.35 7.71 5.42
C ILE A 165 -7.12 7.99 4.55
N TRP A 166 -7.19 7.72 3.25
CA TRP A 166 -6.09 8.07 2.35
C TRP A 166 -5.91 9.60 2.28
N HIS A 167 -7.00 10.37 2.23
CA HIS A 167 -6.92 11.83 2.36
C HIS A 167 -6.36 12.27 3.72
N MET A 168 -6.67 11.57 4.81
CA MET A 168 -6.05 11.81 6.10
C MET A 168 -4.54 11.58 6.07
N LEU A 169 -4.04 10.53 5.41
CA LEU A 169 -2.61 10.34 5.23
C LEU A 169 -1.97 11.45 4.39
N ALA A 170 -2.67 11.94 3.35
CA ALA A 170 -2.23 13.07 2.55
C ALA A 170 -2.10 14.35 3.39
N VAL A 171 -3.13 14.66 4.18
CA VAL A 171 -3.15 15.80 5.10
C VAL A 171 -2.07 15.64 6.17
N ALA A 172 -1.88 14.42 6.70
CA ALA A 172 -0.84 14.14 7.68
C ALA A 172 0.55 14.44 7.14
N ARG A 173 0.82 14.02 5.90
CA ARG A 173 2.07 14.28 5.23
C ARG A 173 2.26 15.77 4.92
N LYS A 174 1.22 16.42 4.35
CA LYS A 174 1.25 17.84 3.98
C LYS A 174 1.52 18.76 5.18
N TYR A 175 0.87 18.48 6.30
CA TYR A 175 0.97 19.30 7.51
C TYR A 175 1.82 18.65 8.61
N GLY A 176 2.57 17.58 8.34
CA GLY A 176 3.46 16.95 9.31
C GLY A 176 2.79 16.44 10.59
N PHE A 177 1.56 15.90 10.51
CA PHE A 177 0.94 15.19 11.63
C PHE A 177 1.55 13.80 11.83
N HIS A 178 1.73 13.40 13.09
CA HIS A 178 2.36 12.14 13.45
C HIS A 178 1.36 10.97 13.42
N THR A 179 1.36 10.16 12.36
CA THR A 179 0.44 9.02 12.21
C THR A 179 0.64 7.89 13.22
N ARG A 180 1.81 7.85 13.85
CA ARG A 180 2.19 6.83 14.84
C ARG A 180 2.07 7.32 16.29
N CYS A 181 1.45 8.47 16.55
CA CYS A 181 1.15 8.88 17.93
C CYS A 181 0.03 8.01 18.54
N ALA A 182 -0.03 7.94 19.88
CA ALA A 182 -0.97 7.07 20.57
C ALA A 182 -2.44 7.33 20.19
N ASP A 183 -2.84 8.60 20.08
CA ASP A 183 -4.20 9.00 19.72
C ASP A 183 -4.57 8.57 18.29
N ALA A 184 -3.66 8.76 17.33
CA ALA A 184 -3.88 8.36 15.94
C ALA A 184 -4.02 6.83 15.80
N LYS A 185 -3.19 6.07 16.52
CA LYS A 185 -3.30 4.59 16.55
C LYS A 185 -4.63 4.15 17.14
N ALA A 186 -5.02 4.73 18.28
CA ALA A 186 -6.27 4.40 18.96
C ALA A 186 -7.49 4.73 18.10
N TRP A 187 -7.50 5.91 17.46
CA TRP A 187 -8.54 6.32 16.54
C TRP A 187 -8.67 5.36 15.36
N PHE A 188 -7.56 5.04 14.68
CA PHE A 188 -7.60 4.14 13.52
C PHE A 188 -8.01 2.71 13.92
N ALA A 189 -7.59 2.23 15.09
CA ALA A 189 -8.04 0.94 15.62
C ALA A 189 -9.56 0.91 15.85
N GLY A 190 -10.13 1.99 16.40
CA GLY A 190 -11.58 2.14 16.56
C GLY A 190 -12.32 2.13 15.21
N TRP A 191 -11.83 2.92 14.25
CA TRP A 191 -12.37 2.92 12.88
C TRP A 191 -12.28 1.53 12.24
N TYR A 192 -11.13 0.87 12.33
CA TYR A 192 -10.88 -0.45 11.74
C TYR A 192 -11.80 -1.51 12.35
N ALA A 193 -11.99 -1.50 13.67
CA ALA A 193 -12.87 -2.45 14.36
C ALA A 193 -14.32 -2.37 13.87
N VAL A 194 -14.81 -1.16 13.60
CA VAL A 194 -16.17 -0.94 13.05
C VAL A 194 -16.28 -1.43 11.60
N HIS A 195 -15.28 -1.15 10.76
CA HIS A 195 -15.36 -1.38 9.32
C HIS A 195 -14.86 -2.76 8.87
N SER A 196 -14.13 -3.48 9.73
CA SER A 196 -13.62 -4.82 9.43
C SER A 196 -14.56 -5.94 9.89
N GLN A 197 -15.54 -5.64 10.72
CA GLN A 197 -16.52 -6.65 11.15
C GLN A 197 -17.41 -7.07 9.98
N PRO A 198 -17.62 -8.38 9.78
CA PRO A 198 -18.63 -8.85 8.84
C PRO A 198 -20.01 -8.31 9.27
N PRO A 199 -20.91 -8.03 8.32
CA PRO A 199 -22.24 -7.55 8.67
C PRO A 199 -22.91 -8.59 9.56
N PRO A 200 -23.69 -8.18 10.58
CA PRO A 200 -24.47 -9.12 11.35
C PRO A 200 -25.34 -9.94 10.39
N PRO A 201 -25.49 -11.26 10.62
CA PRO A 201 -26.36 -12.08 9.78
C PRO A 201 -27.74 -11.41 9.72
N PRO A 202 -28.35 -11.30 8.54
CA PRO A 202 -29.66 -10.66 8.43
C PRO A 202 -30.62 -11.36 9.40
N PRO A 203 -31.43 -10.62 10.18
CA PRO A 203 -32.53 -11.23 10.92
C PRO A 203 -33.35 -12.04 9.92
N GLN A 204 -33.60 -13.32 10.23
CA GLN A 204 -34.06 -14.36 9.29
C GLN A 204 -35.36 -14.06 8.51
N GLN A 205 -36.01 -12.91 8.67
CA GLN A 205 -37.26 -12.58 8.00
C GLN A 205 -37.37 -11.08 7.74
N GLN A 206 -36.95 -10.63 6.55
CA GLN A 206 -37.68 -9.64 5.76
C GLN A 206 -37.08 -9.52 4.35
N GLN A 207 -37.97 -9.63 3.37
CA GLN A 207 -37.72 -9.61 1.94
C GLN A 207 -37.03 -8.31 1.46
N PRO A 208 -36.32 -8.36 0.32
CA PRO A 208 -35.53 -7.23 -0.17
C PRO A 208 -36.42 -6.09 -0.67
N GLN A 209 -36.45 -4.98 0.06
CA GLN A 209 -36.70 -3.68 -0.57
C GLN A 209 -35.36 -3.19 -1.15
N GLN A 210 -35.30 -3.16 -2.47
CA GLN A 210 -34.23 -2.52 -3.24
C GLN A 210 -34.30 -1.01 -3.01
N GLY A 211 -33.62 -0.53 -1.97
CA GLY A 211 -33.47 0.88 -1.66
C GLY A 211 -32.04 1.14 -1.22
N GLN A 212 -31.38 2.06 -1.92
CA GLN A 212 -29.97 2.44 -1.73
C GLN A 212 -29.66 2.78 -0.27
N GLY A 213 -28.91 1.91 0.40
CA GLY A 213 -28.33 2.14 1.72
C GLY A 213 -26.87 1.73 1.73
N GLN A 214 -26.00 2.57 1.15
CA GLN A 214 -24.56 2.48 1.36
C GLN A 214 -24.28 2.94 2.80
N GLY A 215 -23.99 2.02 3.71
CA GLY A 215 -23.64 2.42 5.07
C GLY A 215 -23.37 1.30 6.09
N ARG A 216 -23.60 0.03 5.78
CA ARG A 216 -23.29 -1.06 6.71
C ARG A 216 -22.60 -2.25 6.05
N GLY A 217 -21.29 -2.32 6.31
CA GLY A 217 -20.47 -3.53 6.40
C GLY A 217 -20.60 -4.56 5.28
N THR A 218 -20.35 -4.22 4.02
CA THR A 218 -19.93 -5.29 3.10
C THR A 218 -18.59 -5.83 3.59
N PRO A 219 -18.41 -7.16 3.71
CA PRO A 219 -17.12 -7.73 4.07
C PRO A 219 -16.04 -7.14 3.17
N LEU A 220 -14.92 -6.71 3.76
CA LEU A 220 -13.81 -6.12 3.03
C LEU A 220 -13.44 -7.02 1.85
N ASP A 221 -13.62 -6.52 0.63
CA ASP A 221 -13.31 -7.27 -0.57
C ASP A 221 -11.79 -7.28 -0.81
N TYR A 222 -11.36 -7.95 -1.88
CA TYR A 222 -9.94 -7.98 -2.24
C TYR A 222 -9.34 -6.58 -2.43
N ARG A 223 -10.09 -5.66 -3.06
CA ARG A 223 -9.62 -4.31 -3.35
C ARG A 223 -9.48 -3.48 -2.08
N ALA A 224 -10.37 -3.67 -1.12
CA ALA A 224 -10.31 -3.02 0.19
C ALA A 224 -9.05 -3.44 0.95
N HIS A 225 -8.68 -4.72 0.93
CA HIS A 225 -7.44 -5.18 1.57
C HIS A 225 -6.17 -4.61 0.93
N GLN A 226 -6.14 -4.37 -0.39
CA GLN A 226 -5.03 -3.67 -1.04
C GLN A 226 -4.92 -2.23 -0.52
N LYS A 227 -6.05 -1.51 -0.51
CA LYS A 227 -6.15 -0.12 -0.04
C LYS A 227 -5.89 0.04 1.46
N LEU A 228 -6.02 -1.03 2.26
CA LEU A 228 -5.79 -1.02 3.70
C LEU A 228 -4.31 -1.20 4.09
N LEU A 229 -3.45 -1.66 3.16
CA LEU A 229 -2.05 -1.90 3.48
C LEU A 229 -1.35 -0.64 3.99
N LEU A 230 -1.45 0.46 3.23
CA LEU A 230 -0.81 1.72 3.60
C LEU A 230 -1.40 2.31 4.89
N PRO A 231 -2.73 2.46 5.06
CA PRO A 231 -3.30 2.90 6.34
C PRO A 231 -2.87 2.05 7.54
N CYS A 232 -2.95 0.72 7.45
CA CYS A 232 -2.53 -0.13 8.57
C CYS A 232 -1.04 0.02 8.88
N TYR A 233 -0.19 0.25 7.87
CA TYR A 233 1.24 0.51 8.06
C TYR A 233 1.50 1.90 8.66
N ALA A 234 0.83 2.93 8.15
CA ALA A 234 1.03 4.33 8.55
C ALA A 234 0.56 4.58 9.98
N PHE A 235 -0.59 4.02 10.36
CA PHE A 235 -1.15 4.08 11.72
C PHE A 235 -0.63 2.96 12.64
N ASP A 236 0.40 2.21 12.23
CA ASP A 236 1.02 1.15 13.04
C ASP A 236 0.02 0.12 13.62
N HIS A 237 -1.00 -0.21 12.84
CA HIS A 237 -2.07 -1.11 13.23
C HIS A 237 -1.72 -2.57 12.86
N ALA A 238 -0.90 -3.20 13.70
CA ALA A 238 -0.29 -4.50 13.45
C ALA A 238 -1.31 -5.61 13.13
N GLY A 239 -2.44 -5.66 13.86
CA GLY A 239 -3.48 -6.67 13.63
C GLY A 239 -4.14 -6.57 12.24
N GLY A 240 -4.48 -5.34 11.84
CA GLY A 240 -5.06 -5.09 10.52
C GLY A 240 -4.06 -5.29 9.39
N PHE A 241 -2.80 -4.89 9.59
CA PHE A 241 -1.74 -5.12 8.61
C PHE A 241 -1.46 -6.60 8.38
N ARG A 242 -1.36 -7.38 9.47
CA ARG A 242 -1.21 -8.85 9.42
C ARG A 242 -2.39 -9.50 8.69
N ALA A 243 -3.62 -9.11 9.04
CA ALA A 243 -4.82 -9.64 8.40
C ALA A 243 -4.87 -9.31 6.89
N ALA A 244 -4.60 -8.06 6.51
CA ALA A 244 -4.60 -7.63 5.12
C ALA A 244 -3.54 -8.33 4.28
N THR A 245 -2.30 -8.39 4.78
CA THR A 245 -1.21 -9.08 4.08
C THR A 245 -1.49 -10.58 3.92
N ARG A 246 -2.00 -11.26 4.96
CA ARG A 246 -2.44 -12.67 4.86
C ARG A 246 -3.51 -12.83 3.79
N TYR A 247 -4.56 -12.01 3.85
CA TYR A 247 -5.66 -12.06 2.89
C TYR A 247 -5.14 -11.95 1.45
N LEU A 248 -4.29 -10.95 1.17
CA LEU A 248 -3.76 -10.69 -0.16
C LEU A 248 -2.88 -11.84 -0.67
N VAL A 249 -2.04 -12.43 0.17
CA VAL A 249 -1.17 -13.55 -0.24
C VAL A 249 -1.98 -14.79 -0.66
N TYR A 250 -3.05 -15.12 0.07
CA TYR A 250 -3.87 -16.28 -0.26
C TYR A 250 -4.88 -16.01 -1.39
N ARG A 251 -5.45 -14.80 -1.46
CA ARG A 251 -6.60 -14.48 -2.32
C ARG A 251 -6.29 -13.70 -3.58
N SER A 252 -5.10 -13.10 -3.70
CA SER A 252 -4.75 -12.34 -4.90
C SER A 252 -4.76 -13.21 -6.17
N MET A 253 -5.30 -12.65 -7.24
CA MET A 253 -5.07 -13.10 -8.61
C MET A 253 -3.96 -12.22 -9.19
N GLY A 254 -2.91 -12.82 -9.76
CA GLY A 254 -1.75 -12.07 -10.26
C GLY A 254 -0.79 -11.54 -9.18
N ALA A 255 0.00 -10.52 -9.51
CA ALA A 255 0.92 -9.89 -8.56
C ALA A 255 0.14 -8.99 -7.58
N ILE A 256 0.56 -8.99 -6.33
CA ILE A 256 0.07 -8.06 -5.31
C ILE A 256 0.70 -6.71 -5.59
N GLN A 257 -0.14 -5.70 -5.78
CA GLN A 257 0.25 -4.32 -6.02
C GLN A 257 -0.42 -3.44 -4.96
N ASP A 258 0.23 -2.32 -4.68
CA ASP A 258 -0.43 -1.23 -3.98
C ASP A 258 -1.57 -0.67 -4.84
N ARG A 259 -2.62 -0.17 -4.19
CA ARG A 259 -3.78 0.35 -4.89
C ARG A 259 -4.39 1.49 -4.11
N GLU A 260 -4.39 2.65 -4.74
CA GLU A 260 -5.07 3.84 -4.26
C GLU A 260 -6.60 3.71 -4.44
N PRO A 261 -7.40 4.40 -3.60
CA PRO A 261 -8.82 4.56 -3.82
C PRO A 261 -9.12 5.26 -5.16
N VAL A 262 -10.26 4.90 -5.77
CA VAL A 262 -10.72 5.60 -6.98
C VAL A 262 -11.17 7.00 -6.57
N GLY A 263 -10.71 8.02 -7.30
CA GLY A 263 -10.98 9.42 -6.97
C GLY A 263 -10.11 9.96 -5.84
N PHE A 264 -9.12 9.19 -5.36
CA PHE A 264 -8.05 9.75 -4.55
C PHE A 264 -7.15 10.61 -5.44
N PHE A 265 -6.90 11.84 -4.99
CA PHE A 265 -5.95 12.74 -5.61
C PHE A 265 -5.11 13.36 -4.50
N GLU A 266 -3.81 13.06 -4.50
CA GLU A 266 -2.86 13.79 -3.67
C GLU A 266 -2.81 15.23 -4.19
N GLU A 267 -3.20 16.19 -3.35
CA GLU A 267 -3.14 17.61 -3.67
C GLU A 267 -1.66 17.94 -3.92
N LYS A 268 -1.28 18.11 -5.19
CA LYS A 268 0.10 18.43 -5.57
C LYS A 268 0.49 19.73 -4.88
N GLN A 269 1.43 19.65 -3.96
CA GLN A 269 1.98 20.85 -3.34
C GLN A 269 2.89 21.53 -4.37
N GLU A 270 2.53 22.73 -4.80
CA GLU A 270 3.30 23.50 -5.81
C GLU A 270 4.72 23.87 -5.36
N VAL A 271 5.09 23.63 -4.09
CA VAL A 271 6.26 24.29 -3.46
C VAL A 271 7.27 23.33 -2.81
N VAL A 272 7.11 22.01 -2.84
CA VAL A 272 8.12 21.12 -2.21
C VAL A 272 8.44 19.89 -3.07
N GLU A 273 9.26 20.10 -4.08
CA GLU A 273 9.94 19.01 -4.83
C GLU A 273 10.97 18.25 -3.96
N GLU A 274 11.41 18.80 -2.83
CA GLU A 274 12.60 18.28 -2.14
C GLU A 274 12.38 17.03 -1.26
N GLN A 275 11.13 16.60 -1.00
CA GLN A 275 10.85 15.41 -0.14
C GLN A 275 9.75 14.48 -0.70
N GLY A 276 9.34 14.68 -1.96
CA GLY A 276 8.12 14.14 -2.56
C GLY A 276 8.19 12.70 -3.10
N GLY A 277 8.36 11.69 -2.23
CA GLY A 277 8.05 10.29 -2.63
C GLY A 277 6.57 10.10 -2.99
N VAL A 278 6.21 9.12 -3.82
CA VAL A 278 4.80 8.79 -4.08
C VAL A 278 4.18 8.22 -2.79
N MET A 279 2.96 8.64 -2.43
CA MET A 279 2.24 8.02 -1.32
C MET A 279 1.96 6.56 -1.64
N GLY A 280 2.57 5.65 -0.90
CA GLY A 280 2.39 4.22 -1.13
C GLY A 280 3.10 3.39 -0.10
N VAL A 281 2.77 2.10 -0.12
CA VAL A 281 3.49 1.09 0.65
C VAL A 281 4.90 0.95 0.09
N ASP A 282 5.90 0.78 0.96
CA ASP A 282 7.27 0.47 0.55
C ASP A 282 7.28 -0.69 -0.48
N PRO A 283 7.87 -0.50 -1.68
CA PRO A 283 7.97 -1.54 -2.70
C PRO A 283 8.54 -2.86 -2.19
N GLU A 284 9.42 -2.84 -1.18
CA GLU A 284 10.01 -4.04 -0.60
C GLU A 284 8.98 -4.86 0.20
N ILE A 285 7.99 -4.21 0.84
CA ILE A 285 6.86 -4.91 1.46
C ILE A 285 6.07 -5.65 0.38
N LEU A 286 5.76 -4.99 -0.74
CA LEU A 286 5.02 -5.61 -1.86
C LEU A 286 5.80 -6.76 -2.49
N ALA A 287 7.11 -6.60 -2.66
CA ALA A 287 8.00 -7.64 -3.17
C ALA A 287 7.96 -8.89 -2.27
N GLN A 288 7.97 -8.70 -0.94
CA GLN A 288 7.87 -9.82 0.00
C GLN A 288 6.52 -10.52 -0.02
N LEU A 289 5.42 -9.79 -0.16
CA LEU A 289 4.09 -10.42 -0.30
C LEU A 289 4.04 -11.31 -1.55
N ASN A 290 4.62 -10.84 -2.66
CA ASN A 290 4.71 -11.63 -3.89
C ASN A 290 5.65 -12.85 -3.74
N ALA A 291 6.78 -12.68 -3.05
CA ALA A 291 7.70 -13.78 -2.76
C ALA A 291 7.06 -14.84 -1.85
N ALA A 292 6.28 -14.41 -0.84
CA ALA A 292 5.51 -15.27 0.04
C ALA A 292 4.51 -16.11 -0.76
N LYS A 293 3.74 -15.46 -1.63
CA LYS A 293 2.81 -16.14 -2.54
C LYS A 293 3.52 -17.16 -3.43
N ALA A 294 4.64 -16.80 -4.04
CA ALA A 294 5.43 -17.72 -4.85
C ALA A 294 5.95 -18.92 -4.04
N ARG A 295 6.32 -18.72 -2.77
CA ARG A 295 6.70 -19.81 -1.86
C ARG A 295 5.54 -20.75 -1.54
N LEU A 296 4.33 -20.24 -1.28
CA LEU A 296 3.14 -21.07 -1.08
C LEU A 296 2.92 -22.00 -2.29
N LYS A 297 3.03 -21.47 -3.52
CA LYS A 297 2.91 -22.27 -4.74
C LYS A 297 3.99 -23.37 -4.83
N ARG A 298 5.24 -23.05 -4.50
CA ARG A 298 6.34 -24.04 -4.48
C ARG A 298 6.13 -25.13 -3.44
N VAL A 299 5.67 -24.78 -2.24
CA VAL A 299 5.39 -25.75 -1.17
C VAL A 299 4.22 -26.65 -1.57
N LEU A 300 3.17 -26.08 -2.15
CA LEU A 300 2.05 -26.85 -2.68
C LEU A 300 2.52 -27.85 -3.75
N HIS A 301 3.27 -27.38 -4.76
CA HIS A 301 3.81 -28.23 -5.82
C HIS A 301 4.66 -29.36 -5.23
N ARG A 302 5.64 -29.03 -4.38
CA ARG A 302 6.52 -30.01 -3.76
C ARG A 302 5.74 -31.01 -2.91
N GLY A 303 4.75 -30.54 -2.16
CA GLY A 303 3.90 -31.38 -1.33
C GLY A 303 3.11 -32.41 -2.13
N LEU A 304 2.45 -31.98 -3.22
CA LEU A 304 1.64 -32.86 -4.06
C LEU A 304 2.48 -33.87 -4.84
N TYR A 305 3.69 -33.50 -5.27
CA TYR A 305 4.52 -34.31 -6.16
C TYR A 305 5.63 -35.10 -5.47
N ARG A 306 5.92 -34.87 -4.19
CA ARG A 306 6.91 -35.67 -3.46
C ARG A 306 6.59 -37.18 -3.45
N PRO A 307 5.34 -37.64 -3.27
CA PRO A 307 5.01 -39.06 -3.37
C PRO A 307 5.19 -39.61 -4.79
N VAL A 308 4.87 -38.80 -5.81
CA VAL A 308 5.07 -39.14 -7.23
C VAL A 308 6.56 -39.29 -7.54
N GLU A 309 7.40 -38.37 -7.08
CA GLU A 309 8.86 -38.45 -7.22
C GLU A 309 9.40 -39.73 -6.58
N ALA A 310 8.94 -40.08 -5.38
CA ALA A 310 9.32 -41.32 -4.71
C ALA A 310 8.85 -42.57 -5.47
N LEU A 311 7.63 -42.56 -6.00
CA LEU A 311 7.08 -43.63 -6.83
C LEU A 311 7.89 -43.85 -8.10
N VAL A 312 8.28 -42.77 -8.79
CA VAL A 312 9.06 -42.84 -10.03
C VAL A 312 10.49 -43.29 -9.76
N ARG A 313 11.14 -42.77 -8.71
CA ARG A 313 12.55 -43.07 -8.42
C ARG A 313 12.78 -44.45 -7.77
N HIS A 314 11.82 -44.93 -6.99
CA HIS A 314 12.01 -46.11 -6.14
C HIS A 314 10.97 -47.21 -6.38
N GLY A 315 9.98 -46.98 -7.26
CA GLY A 315 8.96 -47.96 -7.57
C GLY A 315 9.41 -48.92 -8.66
N ASP A 316 9.69 -50.17 -8.30
CA ASP A 316 10.04 -51.24 -9.25
C ASP A 316 8.86 -52.20 -9.54
N CYS A 317 7.65 -51.91 -9.01
CA CYS A 317 6.45 -52.72 -9.28
C CYS A 317 5.82 -52.40 -10.64
N ARG A 318 5.08 -53.37 -11.19
CA ARG A 318 4.19 -53.15 -12.35
C ARG A 318 3.03 -52.20 -12.06
N CYS A 319 2.63 -52.09 -10.79
CA CYS A 319 1.54 -51.24 -10.31
C CYS A 319 1.83 -49.74 -10.38
N ARG A 320 3.09 -49.31 -10.52
CA ARG A 320 3.50 -47.91 -10.40
C ARG A 320 2.83 -46.99 -11.42
N GLY A 321 2.64 -47.49 -12.64
CA GLY A 321 1.97 -46.73 -13.71
C GLY A 321 0.50 -46.49 -13.41
N GLU A 322 -0.19 -47.50 -12.86
CA GLU A 322 -1.60 -47.41 -12.49
C GLU A 322 -1.80 -46.45 -11.30
N VAL A 323 -0.92 -46.52 -10.28
CA VAL A 323 -0.93 -45.60 -9.14
C VAL A 323 -0.70 -44.15 -9.60
N LEU A 324 0.33 -43.93 -10.43
CA LEU A 324 0.63 -42.61 -10.98
C LEU A 324 -0.56 -42.05 -11.77
N TRP A 325 -1.08 -42.83 -12.71
CA TRP A 325 -2.21 -42.43 -13.54
C TRP A 325 -3.46 -42.13 -12.69
N ALA A 326 -3.76 -42.97 -11.70
CA ALA A 326 -4.92 -42.76 -10.82
C ALA A 326 -4.80 -41.45 -10.02
N TYR A 327 -3.59 -41.13 -9.54
CA TYR A 327 -3.33 -39.90 -8.81
C TYR A 327 -3.41 -38.65 -9.70
N GLU A 328 -2.77 -38.66 -10.87
CA GLU A 328 -2.84 -37.53 -11.82
C GLU A 328 -4.26 -37.32 -12.35
N ASN A 329 -5.00 -38.41 -12.63
CA ASN A 329 -6.40 -38.35 -13.05
C ASN A 329 -7.29 -37.76 -11.94
N LEU A 330 -7.02 -38.09 -10.67
CA LEU A 330 -7.70 -37.48 -9.54
C LEU A 330 -7.47 -35.95 -9.50
N LEU A 331 -6.23 -35.50 -9.64
CA LEU A 331 -5.90 -34.06 -9.68
C LEU A 331 -6.52 -33.38 -10.91
N THR A 332 -6.52 -34.04 -12.06
CA THR A 332 -7.14 -33.56 -13.30
C THR A 332 -8.63 -33.33 -13.14
N ARG A 333 -9.35 -34.29 -12.56
CA ARG A 333 -10.80 -34.20 -12.32
C ARG A 333 -11.19 -33.01 -11.44
N GLN A 334 -10.28 -32.55 -10.59
CA GLN A 334 -10.50 -31.38 -9.73
C GLN A 334 -9.97 -30.07 -10.33
N GLY A 335 -9.44 -30.08 -11.56
CA GLY A 335 -8.84 -28.91 -12.18
C GLY A 335 -7.59 -28.42 -11.44
N CYS A 336 -6.82 -29.35 -10.89
CA CYS A 336 -5.54 -29.12 -10.21
C CYS A 336 -4.33 -29.59 -11.03
N TRP A 337 -4.57 -30.15 -12.22
CA TRP A 337 -3.54 -30.69 -13.12
C TRP A 337 -3.76 -30.24 -14.58
N PRO A 338 -2.68 -29.98 -15.34
CA PRO A 338 -1.32 -29.70 -14.88
C PRO A 338 -1.26 -28.51 -13.91
N LEU A 339 -0.26 -28.44 -13.03
CA LEU A 339 -0.23 -27.36 -12.04
C LEU A 339 -0.14 -25.99 -12.72
N GLU A 340 0.74 -25.86 -13.71
CA GLU A 340 1.02 -24.63 -14.46
C GLU A 340 -0.25 -24.05 -15.09
N THR A 341 -1.07 -24.91 -15.70
CA THR A 341 -2.35 -24.51 -16.33
C THR A 341 -3.45 -24.32 -15.30
N ALA A 342 -3.47 -25.11 -14.21
CA ALA A 342 -4.45 -24.96 -13.13
C ALA A 342 -4.30 -23.63 -12.37
N TRP A 343 -3.09 -23.05 -12.35
CA TRP A 343 -2.86 -21.68 -11.89
C TRP A 343 -3.37 -20.61 -12.87
N GLY A 344 -3.57 -20.96 -14.14
CA GLY A 344 -4.16 -20.12 -15.18
C GLY A 344 -3.38 -18.82 -15.43
N GLY A 345 -2.05 -18.88 -15.49
CA GLY A 345 -1.23 -17.68 -15.70
C GLY A 345 -1.36 -16.61 -14.59
N GLY A 346 -1.88 -16.99 -13.41
CA GLY A 346 -2.15 -16.05 -12.31
C GLY A 346 -3.63 -15.78 -12.06
N ALA A 347 -4.55 -16.31 -12.89
CA ALA A 347 -5.99 -16.18 -12.71
C ALA A 347 -6.55 -16.98 -11.51
N THR A 348 -5.81 -17.96 -10.98
CA THR A 348 -6.23 -18.72 -9.79
C THR A 348 -5.42 -18.31 -8.56
N SER A 349 -6.12 -17.92 -7.49
CA SER A 349 -5.51 -17.63 -6.19
C SER A 349 -5.11 -18.91 -5.44
N VAL A 350 -4.23 -18.79 -4.44
CA VAL A 350 -3.81 -19.95 -3.63
C VAL A 350 -5.01 -20.57 -2.92
N GLU A 351 -5.88 -19.75 -2.32
CA GLU A 351 -7.08 -20.26 -1.64
C GLU A 351 -8.05 -20.94 -2.61
N ALA A 352 -8.28 -20.36 -3.80
CA ALA A 352 -9.15 -20.99 -4.80
C ALA A 352 -8.60 -22.36 -5.23
N PHE A 353 -7.28 -22.49 -5.38
CA PHE A 353 -6.64 -23.77 -5.66
C PHE A 353 -6.84 -24.77 -4.50
N LEU A 354 -6.61 -24.33 -3.26
CA LEU A 354 -6.78 -25.16 -2.06
C LEU A 354 -8.24 -25.64 -1.87
N ARG A 355 -9.23 -24.83 -2.27
CA ARG A 355 -10.65 -25.23 -2.29
C ARG A 355 -10.96 -26.27 -3.36
N ARG A 356 -10.24 -26.29 -4.48
CA ARG A 356 -10.38 -27.38 -5.47
C ARG A 356 -9.84 -28.69 -4.90
N LEU A 357 -8.68 -28.63 -4.25
CA LEU A 357 -8.09 -29.77 -3.55
C LEU A 357 -8.99 -30.30 -2.42
N GLU A 358 -9.72 -29.43 -1.72
CA GLU A 358 -10.66 -29.81 -0.66
C GLU A 358 -11.77 -30.76 -1.12
N ARG A 359 -12.14 -30.71 -2.40
CA ARG A 359 -13.18 -31.57 -2.98
C ARG A 359 -12.73 -33.02 -3.14
N ILE A 360 -11.44 -33.29 -2.98
CA ILE A 360 -10.91 -34.65 -2.97
C ILE A 360 -11.33 -35.32 -1.66
N PRO A 361 -12.13 -36.38 -1.70
CA PRO A 361 -12.54 -37.07 -0.47
C PRO A 361 -11.31 -37.67 0.22
N GLY A 362 -11.34 -37.72 1.55
CA GLY A 362 -10.24 -38.33 2.32
C GLY A 362 -10.02 -39.81 1.95
N GLN A 363 -11.12 -40.53 1.68
CA GLN A 363 -11.10 -41.90 1.19
C GLN A 363 -11.34 -41.92 -0.33
N VAL A 364 -10.25 -41.89 -1.09
CA VAL A 364 -10.28 -42.14 -2.54
C VAL A 364 -10.04 -43.61 -2.80
N ALA A 365 -10.85 -44.21 -3.68
CA ALA A 365 -10.62 -45.57 -4.16
C ALA A 365 -9.19 -45.69 -4.73
N GLN A 366 -8.39 -46.56 -4.12
CA GLN A 366 -7.02 -46.80 -4.53
C GLN A 366 -6.98 -47.90 -5.60
N PRO A 367 -6.09 -47.79 -6.61
CA PRO A 367 -5.85 -48.89 -7.54
C PRO A 367 -5.26 -50.09 -6.79
N ARG A 368 -5.24 -51.27 -7.43
CA ARG A 368 -4.61 -52.45 -6.83
C ARG A 368 -3.10 -52.23 -6.77
N THR A 369 -2.54 -52.23 -5.57
CA THR A 369 -1.11 -51.98 -5.35
C THR A 369 -0.40 -53.28 -4.98
N CYS A 370 0.94 -53.28 -5.07
CA CYS A 370 1.76 -54.40 -4.61
C CYS A 370 1.95 -54.43 -3.08
N GLY A 371 1.29 -53.55 -2.32
CA GLY A 371 1.51 -53.39 -0.87
C GLY A 371 2.81 -52.64 -0.49
N GLY A 372 3.66 -52.30 -1.46
CA GLY A 372 4.89 -51.53 -1.21
C GLY A 372 4.60 -50.09 -0.80
N ARG A 373 5.37 -49.56 0.16
CA ARG A 373 5.17 -48.22 0.76
C ARG A 373 5.07 -47.08 -0.27
N VAL A 374 5.84 -47.15 -1.35
CA VAL A 374 5.84 -46.12 -2.41
C VAL A 374 4.61 -46.18 -3.30
N CYS A 375 3.87 -47.30 -3.30
CA CYS A 375 2.68 -47.51 -4.10
C CYS A 375 1.37 -47.40 -3.28
N THR A 376 1.46 -47.39 -1.95
CA THR A 376 0.30 -47.39 -1.03
C THR A 376 0.08 -46.03 -0.35
N PHE A 377 0.50 -44.92 -0.96
CA PHE A 377 0.28 -43.61 -0.33
C PHE A 377 -1.18 -43.17 -0.48
N GLY A 378 -1.80 -42.75 0.62
CA GLY A 378 -3.18 -42.26 0.61
C GLY A 378 -3.30 -40.94 -0.14
N PHE A 379 -4.03 -40.95 -1.27
CA PHE A 379 -4.20 -39.74 -2.10
C PHE A 379 -4.84 -38.59 -1.32
N GLY A 380 -5.91 -38.89 -0.58
CA GLY A 380 -6.59 -37.92 0.29
C GLY A 380 -5.69 -37.42 1.42
N ASP A 381 -4.86 -38.28 2.02
CA ASP A 381 -3.94 -37.90 3.10
C ASP A 381 -2.81 -36.98 2.60
N VAL A 382 -2.28 -37.22 1.40
CA VAL A 382 -1.31 -36.33 0.77
C VAL A 382 -1.94 -34.97 0.54
N VAL A 383 -3.10 -34.92 -0.12
CA VAL A 383 -3.79 -33.67 -0.42
C VAL A 383 -4.17 -32.92 0.87
N GLY A 384 -4.74 -33.60 1.86
CA GLY A 384 -5.15 -33.05 3.14
C GLY A 384 -3.98 -32.41 3.89
N ARG A 385 -2.85 -33.12 4.00
CA ARG A 385 -1.63 -32.58 4.63
C ARG A 385 -1.11 -31.35 3.91
N VAL A 386 -0.98 -31.40 2.59
CA VAL A 386 -0.50 -30.26 1.79
C VAL A 386 -1.40 -29.04 1.97
N ARG A 387 -2.73 -29.22 2.05
CA ARG A 387 -3.65 -28.12 2.33
C ARG A 387 -3.39 -27.49 3.69
N VAL A 388 -3.29 -28.30 4.75
CA VAL A 388 -3.02 -27.82 6.11
C VAL A 388 -1.68 -27.09 6.16
N ASP A 389 -0.63 -27.69 5.60
CA ASP A 389 0.72 -27.10 5.57
C ASP A 389 0.71 -25.73 4.86
N VAL A 390 0.08 -25.64 3.69
CA VAL A 390 0.04 -24.39 2.91
C VAL A 390 -0.83 -23.33 3.60
N MET A 391 -1.97 -23.69 4.20
CA MET A 391 -2.85 -22.75 4.93
C MET A 391 -2.23 -22.21 6.23
N GLY A 392 -1.36 -23.00 6.86
CA GLY A 392 -0.63 -22.61 8.08
C GLY A 392 0.69 -21.89 7.82
N LEU A 393 1.17 -21.83 6.57
CA LEU A 393 2.53 -21.36 6.31
C LEU A 393 2.73 -19.84 6.41
N PHE A 394 1.68 -19.04 6.20
CA PHE A 394 1.81 -17.57 6.14
C PHE A 394 0.74 -16.84 6.93
N ASP A 395 1.09 -16.32 8.09
CA ASP A 395 0.15 -15.62 8.96
C ASP A 395 -0.02 -14.12 8.70
N GLY A 396 0.62 -13.58 7.67
CA GLY A 396 0.72 -12.14 7.44
C GLY A 396 2.07 -11.59 7.89
N LEU A 397 2.41 -10.39 7.41
CA LEU A 397 3.57 -9.66 7.89
C LEU A 397 3.28 -9.05 9.27
N CYS A 398 4.28 -9.01 10.13
CA CYS A 398 4.18 -8.47 11.49
C CYS A 398 4.93 -7.15 11.58
N LEU A 399 4.23 -6.05 11.86
CA LEU A 399 4.85 -4.72 11.99
C LEU A 399 5.89 -4.67 13.11
N ASP A 400 5.63 -5.35 14.25
CA ASP A 400 6.56 -5.39 15.37
C ASP A 400 7.85 -6.15 15.00
N CYS A 401 7.72 -7.25 14.27
CA CYS A 401 8.87 -7.95 13.71
C CYS A 401 9.62 -7.06 12.71
N MET A 402 8.89 -6.24 11.95
CA MET A 402 9.49 -5.34 10.98
C MET A 402 10.32 -4.24 11.65
N ALA A 403 9.76 -3.62 12.69
CA ALA A 403 10.41 -2.55 13.46
C ALA A 403 11.55 -3.06 14.34
N SER A 404 11.44 -4.27 14.91
CA SER A 404 12.52 -4.84 15.74
C SER A 404 13.74 -5.27 14.93
N SER A 405 13.61 -5.40 13.62
CA SER A 405 14.69 -5.87 12.76
C SER A 405 15.25 -4.81 11.82
N THR A 406 14.69 -3.60 11.79
CA THR A 406 15.41 -2.41 11.34
C THR A 406 16.56 -2.17 12.34
N PRO A 407 17.82 -2.25 11.91
CA PRO A 407 18.92 -2.08 12.84
C PRO A 407 18.93 -0.64 13.38
N ASN A 408 18.88 -0.50 14.70
CA ASN A 408 19.11 0.76 15.40
C ASN A 408 20.59 1.12 15.29
N PHE A 409 21.03 1.63 14.15
CA PHE A 409 22.38 2.20 14.06
C PHE A 409 22.35 3.64 14.59
N PRO A 410 23.13 3.97 15.63
CA PRO A 410 23.32 5.36 16.00
C PRO A 410 23.97 6.08 14.83
N SER A 411 23.29 7.12 14.34
CA SER A 411 23.78 8.03 13.31
C SER A 411 24.94 8.88 13.87
N SER A 412 26.10 8.28 14.08
CA SER A 412 27.33 9.04 14.30
C SER A 412 28.05 9.17 12.96
N GLU A 413 28.03 10.40 12.48
CA GLU A 413 28.75 11.00 11.35
C GLU A 413 29.96 10.22 10.82
N GLY A 414 29.96 10.01 9.50
CA GLY A 414 31.19 9.76 8.74
C GLY A 414 31.57 8.29 8.55
N GLN A 415 30.74 7.52 7.85
CA GLN A 415 31.26 6.39 7.08
C GLN A 415 30.43 6.14 5.82
N THR A 416 31.10 6.39 4.70
CA THR A 416 30.70 6.09 3.32
C THR A 416 30.64 4.57 3.10
N ASP A 417 29.68 4.13 2.28
CA ASP A 417 29.45 2.77 1.74
C ASP A 417 28.60 1.74 2.52
N ASP A 418 27.91 2.13 3.60
CA ASP A 418 27.01 1.21 4.32
C ASP A 418 25.53 1.29 3.88
N PHE A 419 25.26 1.56 2.59
CA PHE A 419 23.90 1.57 2.01
C PHE A 419 23.16 0.23 2.20
N TYR A 420 23.90 -0.87 2.38
CA TYR A 420 23.40 -2.24 2.37
C TYR A 420 23.06 -2.84 3.75
N TRP A 421 23.47 -2.21 4.86
CA TRP A 421 23.10 -2.64 6.21
C TRP A 421 21.72 -2.16 6.65
N SER A 422 21.04 -1.37 5.80
CA SER A 422 19.71 -0.82 6.06
C SER A 422 18.57 -1.83 5.90
N LYS A 423 18.81 -3.00 5.29
CA LYS A 423 17.74 -3.97 5.04
C LYS A 423 17.42 -4.76 6.31
N PRO A 424 16.17 -4.70 6.80
CA PRO A 424 15.85 -5.29 8.08
C PRO A 424 15.92 -6.84 8.08
N THR A 425 16.26 -7.48 9.19
CA THR A 425 16.33 -8.95 9.26
C THR A 425 14.98 -9.66 9.05
N TRP A 426 13.84 -8.97 9.21
CA TRP A 426 12.52 -9.49 8.77
C TRP A 426 12.46 -9.78 7.28
N TYR A 427 13.22 -9.03 6.46
CA TYR A 427 13.35 -9.25 5.02
C TYR A 427 13.78 -10.68 4.69
N PHE A 428 14.74 -11.18 5.48
CA PHE A 428 15.40 -12.46 5.28
C PHE A 428 14.80 -13.59 6.12
N SER A 429 13.99 -13.27 7.13
CA SER A 429 13.62 -14.23 8.17
C SER A 429 12.77 -15.39 7.65
N PHE A 430 11.84 -15.18 6.71
CA PHE A 430 10.99 -16.30 6.26
C PHE A 430 10.51 -16.32 4.80
N LEU A 431 10.64 -15.25 4.02
CA LEU A 431 9.98 -15.13 2.71
C LEU A 431 10.73 -14.30 1.66
N GLY A 432 11.92 -13.76 1.98
CA GLY A 432 12.74 -13.01 1.04
C GLY A 432 13.15 -13.85 -0.19
N ASP A 433 13.45 -13.16 -1.28
CA ASP A 433 13.99 -13.80 -2.48
C ASP A 433 15.27 -14.57 -2.11
N ARG A 434 15.27 -15.89 -2.35
CA ARG A 434 16.42 -16.75 -2.06
C ARG A 434 17.64 -16.38 -2.88
N GLY A 435 17.45 -15.85 -4.10
CA GLY A 435 18.56 -15.35 -4.91
C GLY A 435 19.23 -14.16 -4.21
N LYS A 436 18.45 -13.18 -3.76
CA LYS A 436 18.97 -12.04 -2.99
C LYS A 436 19.59 -12.48 -1.65
N MET A 437 19.00 -13.44 -0.96
CA MET A 437 19.57 -14.01 0.26
C MET A 437 20.89 -14.74 -0.02
N GLN A 438 20.97 -15.53 -1.09
CA GLN A 438 22.19 -16.24 -1.46
C GLN A 438 23.30 -15.28 -1.89
N GLN A 439 22.97 -14.29 -2.74
CA GLN A 439 23.88 -13.22 -3.13
C GLN A 439 24.42 -12.49 -1.89
N TRP A 440 23.56 -12.17 -0.92
CA TRP A 440 23.99 -11.59 0.35
C TRP A 440 24.89 -12.51 1.18
N VAL A 441 24.58 -13.81 1.26
CA VAL A 441 25.45 -14.79 1.97
C VAL A 441 26.81 -14.88 1.29
N GLU A 442 26.85 -14.84 -0.04
CA GLU A 442 28.06 -14.93 -0.85
C GLU A 442 28.91 -13.66 -0.73
N GLU A 443 28.31 -12.48 -0.87
CA GLU A 443 28.97 -11.18 -0.65
C GLU A 443 29.55 -11.08 0.77
N ARG A 444 28.84 -11.55 1.79
CA ARG A 444 29.39 -11.62 3.15
C ARG A 444 30.52 -12.61 3.31
N ARG A 445 30.49 -13.72 2.57
CA ARG A 445 31.58 -14.70 2.57
C ARG A 445 32.83 -14.07 1.96
N GLU A 446 32.67 -13.30 0.88
CA GLU A 446 33.74 -12.55 0.22
C GLU A 446 34.30 -11.44 1.12
N ILE A 447 33.45 -10.64 1.78
CA ILE A 447 33.92 -9.61 2.73
C ILE A 447 34.71 -10.24 3.87
N ARG A 448 34.27 -11.37 4.43
CA ARG A 448 35.01 -12.11 5.48
C ARG A 448 36.32 -12.71 4.99
N GLN A 449 36.42 -13.03 3.70
CA GLN A 449 37.65 -13.58 3.11
C GLN A 449 38.61 -12.48 2.65
N GLY A 450 38.10 -11.31 2.24
CA GLY A 450 38.88 -10.15 1.81
C GLY A 450 39.35 -9.25 2.96
N THR A 451 38.57 -9.16 4.05
CA THR A 451 39.03 -8.54 5.30
C THR A 451 39.86 -9.54 6.07
N GLY A 452 41.12 -9.71 5.65
CA GLY A 452 42.14 -10.42 6.40
C GLY A 452 42.47 -9.70 7.72
N TYR A 453 41.53 -9.67 8.67
CA TYR A 453 41.81 -9.44 10.07
C TYR A 453 42.61 -10.66 10.56
N ARG A 454 43.91 -10.63 10.26
CA ARG A 454 44.93 -11.31 11.04
C ARG A 454 44.72 -10.83 12.47
N TYR A 455 44.08 -11.67 13.29
CA TYR A 455 44.28 -11.60 14.72
C TYR A 455 45.78 -11.78 14.94
N HIS A 456 46.51 -10.66 15.04
CA HIS A 456 47.84 -10.68 15.62
C HIS A 456 47.63 -11.11 17.07
N GLY A 457 47.95 -12.37 17.36
CA GLY A 457 48.11 -12.84 18.72
C GLY A 457 49.08 -11.90 19.41
N GLY A 458 48.54 -11.10 20.34
CA GLY A 458 49.32 -10.32 21.26
C GLY A 458 50.15 -11.29 22.08
N ASP A 459 51.43 -11.33 21.78
CA ASP A 459 52.47 -12.01 22.54
C ASP A 459 52.68 -11.19 23.84
N GLU A 460 51.75 -11.34 24.79
CA GLU A 460 51.89 -10.77 26.13
C GLU A 460 52.91 -11.60 26.93
N ARG A 461 54.19 -11.22 26.75
CA ARG A 461 55.22 -11.42 27.77
C ARG A 461 54.85 -10.59 29.00
N TYR A 462 54.07 -11.15 29.92
CA TYR A 462 54.09 -10.71 31.31
C TYR A 462 55.19 -11.44 32.08
N GLY A 463 56.12 -10.64 32.59
CA GLY A 463 57.35 -11.06 33.23
C GLY A 463 57.14 -11.84 34.54
N ARG A 464 58.02 -12.81 34.72
CA ARG A 464 58.30 -13.48 35.99
C ARG A 464 59.50 -12.78 36.64
N SER A 465 59.29 -12.16 37.80
CA SER A 465 60.24 -11.91 38.90
C SER A 465 59.50 -11.12 39.98
N ALA A 466 59.66 -11.27 41.28
CA ALA A 466 60.21 -12.29 42.17
C ALA A 466 59.88 -11.79 43.60
N ALA A 467 59.51 -12.72 44.48
CA ALA A 467 59.78 -12.79 45.92
C ALA A 467 59.46 -11.63 46.91
N GLY A 468 58.91 -12.05 48.06
CA GLY A 468 58.98 -11.37 49.38
C GLY A 468 57.66 -10.71 49.78
N GLY A 469 57.02 -10.99 50.92
CA GLY A 469 57.33 -11.80 52.08
C GLY A 469 56.33 -11.42 53.21
N LEU A 470 56.09 -12.38 54.10
CA LEU A 470 55.22 -12.39 55.30
C LEU A 470 53.70 -12.53 55.08
#